data_AF-A0A531MJY3-F1
#
_entry.id   AF-A0A531MJY3-F1
#
_cell.length_a   1.000
_cell.length_b   1.000
_cell.length_c   1.000
_cell.angle_alpha   90.00
_cell.angle_beta   90.00
_cell.angle_gamma   90.00
#
_symmetry.space_group_name_H-M   'P 1'
#
loop_
_entity.id
_entity.type
_entity.pdbx_description
1 polymer ?
#
loop_
_entity_poly.entity_id
_entity_poly.type
_entity_poly.pdbx_seq_one_letter_code
_entity_poly.pdbx_strand_id
1 'polypeptide(L)'
;GVFYEIADVPALDKKYKHDIDVVVDRIVVRGDLATRLADSIETALKLAEGLAVAEFADKPLDASQTGEDSVNKSKNETHERILFSEKFACPVSGFTIPEIEPRLFSFNNPFGACPTCDGLGSQRAIDPNLVVPDENVSLRDGAVSPWAKSTSPYYSQTLEALGKAYDFKLGDKFKDLSAQAQEAILRGTGEREITFQYDDGLRSYKTTKTFEGVIPNLERRWKETESAWMREEIERFMSATPCPVCKGYRLKPEALAVKIGGKHIGEVTEQSIRNADRWFTDLPAQLNDKQNEIAVRVLKEIRERLRFLN
;
A
#
# COMPACT_ATOMS: atom_id res chain seq x y z
N GLY A 1 -23.01 28.99 5.12
CA GLY A 1 -22.21 29.54 6.23
C GLY A 1 -22.72 30.92 6.64
N VAL A 2 -22.11 31.54 7.66
CA VAL A 2 -22.40 32.92 8.06
C VAL A 2 -21.27 33.80 7.52
N PHE A 3 -21.60 34.87 6.80
CA PHE A 3 -20.62 35.84 6.33
C PHE A 3 -20.36 36.90 7.40
N TYR A 4 -19.08 37.21 7.61
CA TYR A 4 -18.64 38.29 8.47
C TYR A 4 -17.82 39.28 7.64
N GLU A 5 -17.96 40.57 7.92
CA GLU A 5 -16.99 41.57 7.48
C GLU A 5 -15.66 41.31 8.20
N ILE A 6 -14.53 41.56 7.54
CA ILE A 6 -13.20 41.17 8.06
C ILE A 6 -12.88 41.81 9.42
N ALA A 7 -13.43 43.00 9.70
CA ALA A 7 -13.28 43.70 10.97
C ALA A 7 -14.13 43.11 12.11
N ASP A 8 -15.20 42.40 11.77
CA ASP A 8 -16.23 41.92 12.69
C ASP A 8 -16.16 40.39 12.89
N VAL A 9 -15.04 39.76 12.51
CA VAL A 9 -14.86 38.31 12.65
C VAL A 9 -14.85 37.94 14.15
N PRO A 10 -15.75 37.05 14.60
CA PRO A 10 -15.81 36.65 16.01
C PRO A 10 -14.59 35.79 16.39
N ALA A 11 -14.22 35.82 17.68
CA ALA A 11 -13.18 34.93 18.19
C ALA A 11 -13.61 33.46 18.05
N LEU A 12 -12.80 32.66 17.35
CA LEU A 12 -13.06 31.25 17.10
C LEU A 12 -12.63 30.38 18.29
N ASP A 13 -13.49 29.46 18.72
CA ASP A 13 -13.17 28.54 19.82
C ASP A 13 -12.21 27.43 19.37
N LYS A 14 -11.01 27.41 19.94
CA LYS A 14 -9.95 26.44 19.65
C LYS A 14 -10.37 24.96 19.84
N LYS A 15 -11.42 24.67 20.62
CA LYS A 15 -11.89 23.30 20.84
C LYS A 15 -12.60 22.68 19.63
N TYR A 16 -13.02 23.49 18.67
CA TYR A 16 -13.74 23.05 17.49
C TYR A 16 -12.90 23.22 16.22
N LYS A 17 -13.20 22.39 15.20
CA LYS A 17 -12.68 22.58 13.84
C LYS A 17 -13.50 23.66 13.16
N HIS A 18 -12.84 24.54 12.43
CA HIS A 18 -13.47 25.66 11.71
C HIS A 18 -13.14 25.54 10.23
N ASP A 19 -14.15 25.76 9.38
CA ASP A 19 -13.99 25.93 7.93
C ASP A 19 -14.14 27.42 7.62
N ILE A 20 -13.10 28.03 7.06
CA ILE A 20 -13.03 29.46 6.81
C ILE A 20 -12.80 29.70 5.32
N ASP A 21 -13.81 30.27 4.66
CA ASP A 21 -13.72 30.70 3.26
C ASP A 21 -13.56 32.23 3.21
N VAL A 22 -12.62 32.71 2.40
CA VAL A 22 -12.43 34.15 2.16
C VAL A 22 -13.06 34.51 0.82
N VAL A 23 -14.04 35.41 0.84
CA VAL A 23 -14.66 35.92 -0.38
C VAL A 23 -13.74 36.94 -1.02
N VAL A 24 -13.14 36.58 -2.16
CA VAL A 24 -12.21 37.44 -2.90
C VAL A 24 -12.94 38.35 -3.89
N ASP A 25 -13.90 37.80 -4.65
CA ASP A 25 -14.69 38.58 -5.60
C ASP A 25 -16.08 37.97 -5.80
N ARG A 26 -17.03 38.77 -6.29
CA ARG A 26 -18.37 38.36 -6.73
C ARG A 26 -18.58 38.82 -8.17
N ILE A 27 -18.74 37.87 -9.07
CA ILE A 27 -18.80 38.11 -10.52
C ILE A 27 -20.03 37.48 -11.15
N VAL A 28 -20.51 38.10 -12.24
CA VAL A 28 -21.54 37.54 -13.12
C VAL A 28 -20.88 37.22 -14.44
N VAL A 29 -20.84 35.96 -14.85
CA VAL A 29 -20.08 35.50 -16.03
C VAL A 29 -20.57 36.19 -17.32
N ARG A 30 -19.65 36.87 -18.00
CA ARG A 30 -19.84 37.60 -19.29
C ARG A 30 -18.55 37.50 -20.11
N GLY A 31 -18.64 37.75 -21.42
CA GLY A 31 -17.53 37.55 -22.36
C GLY A 31 -16.31 38.48 -22.17
N ASP A 32 -16.46 39.59 -21.45
CA ASP A 32 -15.45 40.64 -21.25
C ASP A 32 -14.69 40.54 -19.90
N LEU A 33 -14.93 39.50 -19.11
CA LEU A 33 -14.42 39.39 -17.73
C LEU A 33 -13.08 38.67 -17.57
N ALA A 34 -12.42 38.30 -18.65
CA ALA A 34 -11.21 37.45 -18.60
C ALA A 34 -10.12 37.99 -17.66
N THR A 35 -9.78 39.29 -17.76
CA THR A 35 -8.75 39.91 -16.91
C THR A 35 -9.14 39.92 -15.43
N ARG A 36 -10.38 40.34 -15.12
CA ARG A 36 -10.86 40.37 -13.73
C ARG A 36 -10.94 38.98 -13.12
N LEU A 37 -11.37 37.99 -13.90
CA LEU A 37 -11.42 36.59 -13.46
C LEU A 37 -10.01 36.08 -13.15
N ALA A 38 -9.03 36.37 -14.01
CA ALA A 38 -7.63 35.99 -13.78
C ALA A 38 -7.08 36.62 -12.49
N ASP A 39 -7.24 37.93 -12.29
CA ASP A 39 -6.77 38.65 -11.10
C ASP A 39 -7.41 38.09 -9.80
N SER A 40 -8.71 37.78 -9.87
CA SER A 40 -9.46 37.22 -8.73
C SER A 40 -9.01 35.81 -8.39
N ILE A 41 -8.80 34.96 -9.39
CA ILE A 41 -8.31 33.59 -9.20
C ILE A 41 -6.88 33.63 -8.66
N GLU A 42 -6.00 34.48 -9.20
CA GLU A 42 -4.62 34.63 -8.71
C GLU A 42 -4.59 35.08 -7.25
N THR A 43 -5.45 36.02 -6.88
CA THR A 43 -5.57 36.49 -5.49
C THR A 43 -6.07 35.37 -4.57
N ALA A 44 -7.07 34.60 -4.98
CA ALA A 44 -7.58 33.46 -4.23
C ALA A 44 -6.50 32.38 -4.02
N LEU A 45 -5.81 31.98 -5.09
CA LEU A 45 -4.73 30.99 -5.03
C LEU A 45 -3.61 31.44 -4.08
N LYS A 46 -3.19 32.71 -4.14
CA LYS A 46 -2.16 33.26 -3.24
C LYS A 46 -2.58 33.26 -1.77
N LEU A 47 -3.85 33.55 -1.48
CA LEU A 47 -4.37 33.61 -0.11
C LEU A 47 -4.56 32.23 0.52
N ALA A 48 -4.88 31.21 -0.29
CA ALA A 48 -5.21 29.86 0.18
C ALA A 48 -4.19 28.80 -0.29
N GLU A 49 -2.91 29.18 -0.36
CA GLU A 49 -1.76 28.30 -0.67
C GLU A 49 -1.94 27.39 -1.91
N GLY A 50 -2.58 27.93 -2.94
CA GLY A 50 -2.79 27.26 -4.21
C GLY A 50 -4.13 26.55 -4.35
N LEU A 51 -5.12 26.90 -3.53
CA LEU A 51 -6.52 26.46 -3.67
C LEU A 51 -7.43 27.65 -4.00
N ALA A 52 -8.43 27.44 -4.85
CA ALA A 52 -9.45 28.44 -5.13
C ALA A 52 -10.82 27.76 -5.29
N VAL A 53 -11.84 28.30 -4.62
CA VAL A 53 -13.21 27.78 -4.71
C VAL A 53 -14.06 28.77 -5.49
N ALA A 54 -14.75 28.30 -6.53
CA ALA A 54 -15.83 29.02 -7.19
C ALA A 54 -17.17 28.47 -6.70
N GLU A 55 -18.00 29.32 -6.11
CA GLU A 55 -19.35 28.97 -5.65
C GLU A 55 -20.40 29.62 -6.56
N PHE A 56 -21.38 28.83 -7.03
CA PHE A 56 -22.47 29.32 -7.88
C PHE A 56 -23.59 29.92 -7.04
N ALA A 57 -23.80 31.24 -7.15
CA ALA A 57 -24.85 31.94 -6.40
C ALA A 57 -26.29 31.53 -6.77
N ASP A 58 -26.49 30.93 -7.95
CA ASP A 58 -27.79 30.57 -8.52
C ASP A 58 -28.14 29.08 -8.39
N LYS A 59 -27.25 28.26 -7.82
CA LYS A 59 -27.41 26.80 -7.71
C LYS A 59 -27.29 26.31 -6.28
N PRO A 60 -28.35 26.40 -5.46
CA PRO A 60 -28.36 25.85 -4.12
C PRO A 60 -28.29 24.31 -4.14
N LEU A 61 -27.62 23.72 -3.16
CA LEU A 61 -27.59 22.27 -2.94
C LEU A 61 -28.85 21.82 -2.21
N ASP A 62 -29.33 20.61 -2.51
CA ASP A 62 -30.49 20.03 -1.83
C ASP A 62 -30.18 19.74 -0.34
N ALA A 63 -31.21 19.84 0.52
CA ALA A 63 -31.08 19.63 1.96
C ALA A 63 -30.60 18.21 2.35
N SER A 64 -30.75 17.23 1.45
CA SER A 64 -30.21 15.88 1.63
C SER A 64 -28.70 15.78 1.44
N GLN A 65 -28.07 16.79 0.82
CA GLN A 65 -26.64 16.83 0.54
C GLN A 65 -25.84 17.65 1.56
N THR A 66 -26.49 18.31 2.53
CA THR A 66 -25.84 19.27 3.46
C THR A 66 -26.03 18.92 4.95
N GLY A 67 -26.55 17.72 5.25
CA GLY A 67 -26.76 17.20 6.61
C GLY A 67 -25.51 16.57 7.25
N GLU A 68 -25.53 16.30 8.56
CA GLU A 68 -24.37 15.72 9.29
C GLU A 68 -23.88 14.37 8.72
N ASP A 69 -24.77 13.61 8.08
CA ASP A 69 -24.48 12.32 7.42
C ASP A 69 -24.23 12.43 5.90
N SER A 70 -24.16 13.63 5.34
CA SER A 70 -23.96 13.84 3.89
C SER A 70 -22.48 13.83 3.48
N VAL A 71 -22.25 13.83 2.16
CA VAL A 71 -20.90 13.94 1.56
C VAL A 71 -20.29 15.32 1.82
N ASN A 72 -21.13 16.36 1.87
CA ASN A 72 -20.74 17.75 2.09
C ASN A 72 -21.06 18.15 3.54
N LYS A 73 -20.11 17.88 4.44
CA LYS A 73 -20.28 18.02 5.89
C LYS A 73 -20.06 19.46 6.39
N SER A 74 -19.55 20.35 5.54
CA SER A 74 -19.27 21.71 5.96
C SER A 74 -20.53 22.55 5.94
N LYS A 75 -20.74 23.35 7.00
CA LYS A 75 -21.82 24.37 7.04
C LYS A 75 -21.67 25.45 5.97
N ASN A 76 -20.54 25.49 5.27
CA ASN A 76 -20.28 26.41 4.17
C ASN A 76 -20.81 25.89 2.83
N GLU A 77 -20.97 24.57 2.66
CA GLU A 77 -21.38 23.93 1.41
C GLU A 77 -22.91 24.04 1.21
N THR A 78 -23.36 25.22 0.78
CA THR A 78 -24.79 25.52 0.57
C THR A 78 -25.20 25.59 -0.90
N HIS A 79 -24.23 25.78 -1.79
CA HIS A 79 -24.41 25.91 -3.24
C HIS A 79 -23.38 25.05 -3.97
N GLU A 80 -23.62 24.78 -5.26
CA GLU A 80 -22.66 24.04 -6.09
C GLU A 80 -21.31 24.78 -6.10
N ARG A 81 -20.22 24.04 -5.81
CA ARG A 81 -18.86 24.56 -5.73
C ARG A 81 -17.95 23.81 -6.70
N ILE A 82 -17.03 24.55 -7.33
CA ILE A 82 -15.91 24.01 -8.10
C ILE A 82 -14.63 24.37 -7.36
N LEU A 83 -13.84 23.37 -7.00
CA LEU A 83 -12.54 23.55 -6.37
C LEU A 83 -11.43 23.42 -7.41
N PHE A 84 -10.57 24.43 -7.46
CA PHE A 84 -9.37 24.50 -8.26
C PHE A 84 -8.14 24.35 -7.36
N SER A 85 -7.11 23.67 -7.85
CA SER A 85 -5.80 23.63 -7.21
C SER A 85 -4.71 23.88 -8.25
N GLU A 86 -3.73 24.72 -7.90
CA GLU A 86 -2.51 24.90 -8.71
C GLU A 86 -1.51 23.74 -8.49
N LYS A 87 -1.66 22.99 -7.40
CA LYS A 87 -0.85 21.82 -7.07
C LYS A 87 -1.59 20.56 -7.51
N PHE A 88 -0.86 19.46 -7.74
CA PHE A 88 -1.47 18.15 -7.95
C PHE A 88 -2.01 17.58 -6.62
N ALA A 89 -2.93 18.29 -5.98
CA ALA A 89 -3.56 17.94 -4.71
C ALA A 89 -4.99 17.43 -4.95
N CYS A 90 -5.36 16.34 -4.28
CA CYS A 90 -6.73 15.90 -4.24
C CYS A 90 -7.55 16.90 -3.41
N PRO A 91 -8.56 17.55 -4.00
CA PRO A 91 -9.36 18.56 -3.32
C PRO A 91 -10.13 18.06 -2.09
N VAL A 92 -10.43 16.76 -2.05
CA VAL A 92 -11.28 16.14 -1.02
C VAL A 92 -10.45 15.54 0.13
N SER A 93 -9.32 14.90 -0.19
CA SER A 93 -8.50 14.18 0.80
C SER A 93 -7.23 14.92 1.23
N GLY A 94 -6.87 16.02 0.55
CA GLY A 94 -5.61 16.72 0.76
C GLY A 94 -4.37 15.94 0.27
N PHE A 95 -4.57 14.82 -0.43
CA PHE A 95 -3.48 14.00 -0.96
C PHE A 95 -2.73 14.75 -2.07
N THR A 96 -1.47 15.09 -1.84
CA THR A 96 -0.63 15.78 -2.83
C THR A 96 0.28 14.82 -3.57
N ILE A 97 0.26 14.87 -4.89
CA ILE A 97 1.24 14.22 -5.76
C ILE A 97 2.33 15.27 -6.06
N PRO A 98 3.62 14.91 -5.98
CA PRO A 98 4.69 15.76 -6.47
C PRO A 98 4.54 16.01 -7.98
N GLU A 99 5.29 16.99 -8.51
CA GLU A 99 5.29 17.26 -9.94
C GLU A 99 5.58 15.99 -10.76
N ILE A 100 4.78 15.78 -11.83
CA ILE A 100 4.86 14.57 -12.65
C ILE A 100 6.09 14.66 -13.54
N GLU A 101 7.20 14.15 -13.02
CA GLU A 101 8.47 14.04 -13.72
C GLU A 101 8.84 12.58 -14.00
N PRO A 102 9.63 12.29 -15.06
CA PRO A 102 10.07 10.92 -15.36
C PRO A 102 10.74 10.19 -14.18
N ARG A 103 11.43 10.90 -13.29
CA ARG A 103 12.08 10.33 -12.10
C ARG A 103 11.09 9.70 -11.10
N LEU A 104 9.84 10.16 -11.09
CA LEU A 104 8.77 9.60 -10.26
C LEU A 104 8.43 8.15 -10.67
N PHE A 105 8.65 7.81 -11.93
CA PHE A 105 8.37 6.49 -12.49
C PHE A 105 9.60 5.57 -12.53
N SER A 106 10.71 5.99 -11.92
CA SER A 106 11.93 5.20 -11.84
C SER A 106 12.04 4.52 -10.48
N PHE A 107 11.99 3.19 -10.46
CA PHE A 107 12.26 2.38 -9.27
C PHE A 107 13.74 2.40 -8.84
N ASN A 108 14.64 2.92 -9.68
CA ASN A 108 16.05 3.12 -9.35
C ASN A 108 16.30 4.49 -8.69
N ASN A 109 15.25 5.30 -8.52
CA ASN A 109 15.35 6.61 -7.93
C ASN A 109 14.53 6.66 -6.62
N PRO A 110 15.09 7.10 -5.49
CA PRO A 110 14.36 7.24 -4.22
C PRO A 110 13.07 8.07 -4.31
N PHE A 111 12.96 8.97 -5.29
CA PHE A 111 11.75 9.74 -5.55
C PHE A 111 10.57 8.84 -5.98
N GLY A 112 10.83 7.84 -6.83
CA GLY A 112 9.80 6.92 -7.37
C GLY A 112 9.77 5.52 -6.77
N ALA A 113 10.86 5.09 -6.15
CA ALA A 113 11.01 3.74 -5.59
C ALA A 113 10.09 3.49 -4.39
N CYS A 114 9.50 2.30 -4.34
CA CYS A 114 8.73 1.86 -3.18
C CYS A 114 9.63 1.85 -1.93
N PRO A 115 9.28 2.57 -0.85
CA PRO A 115 10.14 2.70 0.32
C PRO A 115 10.30 1.39 1.10
N THR A 116 9.34 0.47 0.97
CA THR A 116 9.34 -0.79 1.73
C THR A 116 10.26 -1.85 1.13
N CYS A 117 10.52 -1.80 -0.17
CA CYS A 117 11.40 -2.76 -0.86
C CYS A 117 12.55 -2.07 -1.60
N ASP A 118 12.74 -0.77 -1.39
CA ASP A 118 13.74 0.05 -2.07
C ASP A 118 13.77 -0.16 -3.59
N GLY A 119 12.59 -0.21 -4.21
CA GLY A 119 12.48 -0.43 -5.66
C GLY A 119 12.83 -1.84 -6.15
N LEU A 120 13.01 -2.85 -5.28
CA LEU A 120 13.23 -4.24 -5.67
C LEU A 120 11.94 -4.92 -6.19
N GLY A 121 10.78 -4.54 -5.65
CA GLY A 121 9.48 -5.15 -5.95
C GLY A 121 9.22 -6.49 -5.26
N SER A 122 10.27 -7.11 -4.73
CA SER A 122 10.16 -8.31 -3.91
C SER A 122 10.75 -8.06 -2.53
N GLN A 123 10.29 -8.84 -1.57
CA GLN A 123 10.90 -8.98 -0.26
C GLN A 123 11.25 -10.45 -0.07
N ARG A 124 12.38 -10.70 0.59
CA ARG A 124 12.66 -12.05 1.08
C ARG A 124 11.78 -12.26 2.31
N ALA A 125 10.90 -13.24 2.22
CA ALA A 125 10.08 -13.70 3.33
C ALA A 125 10.28 -15.20 3.50
N ILE A 126 10.07 -15.72 4.70
CA ILE A 126 10.11 -17.16 4.94
C ILE A 126 8.92 -17.80 4.23
N ASP A 127 9.21 -18.81 3.41
CA ASP A 127 8.20 -19.53 2.64
C ASP A 127 7.72 -20.75 3.43
N PRO A 128 6.43 -20.85 3.77
CA PRO A 128 5.89 -22.04 4.44
C PRO A 128 6.19 -23.35 3.70
N ASN A 129 6.21 -23.32 2.36
CA ASN A 129 6.48 -24.50 1.53
C ASN A 129 7.95 -24.93 1.60
N LEU A 130 8.87 -24.02 1.94
CA LEU A 130 10.27 -24.38 2.18
C LEU A 130 10.49 -24.85 3.62
N VAL A 131 9.67 -24.39 4.57
CA VAL A 131 9.68 -24.85 5.96
C VAL A 131 9.12 -26.28 6.07
N VAL A 132 8.06 -26.58 5.32
CA VAL A 132 7.45 -27.92 5.22
C VAL A 132 7.39 -28.34 3.74
N PRO A 133 8.49 -28.88 3.18
CA PRO A 133 8.57 -29.20 1.76
C PRO A 133 7.76 -30.44 1.35
N ASP A 134 7.56 -31.38 2.27
CA ASP A 134 6.70 -32.55 2.05
C ASP A 134 5.72 -32.72 3.21
N GLU A 135 4.46 -32.37 2.97
CA GLU A 135 3.40 -32.45 3.97
C GLU A 135 2.96 -33.89 4.26
N ASN A 136 3.44 -34.89 3.49
CA ASN A 136 3.15 -36.31 3.73
C ASN A 136 4.09 -36.96 4.74
N VAL A 137 5.12 -36.25 5.18
CA VAL A 137 6.05 -36.72 6.22
C VAL A 137 5.44 -36.47 7.60
N SER A 138 5.71 -37.36 8.55
CA SER A 138 5.28 -37.17 9.93
C SER A 138 6.08 -36.06 10.63
N LEU A 139 5.50 -35.44 11.65
CA LEU A 139 6.22 -34.45 12.46
C LEU A 139 7.49 -35.06 13.10
N ARG A 140 7.45 -36.35 13.48
CA ARG A 140 8.58 -37.10 14.04
C ARG A 140 9.70 -37.31 13.03
N ASP A 141 9.35 -37.59 11.78
CA ASP A 141 10.32 -37.89 10.72
C ASP A 141 10.87 -36.62 10.05
N GLY A 142 10.56 -35.44 10.61
CA GLY A 142 11.16 -34.18 10.20
C GLY A 142 10.37 -33.40 9.15
N ALA A 143 9.03 -33.45 9.18
CA ALA A 143 8.20 -32.60 8.32
C ALA A 143 8.54 -31.10 8.43
N VAL A 144 8.92 -30.61 9.62
CA VAL A 144 9.42 -29.25 9.83
C VAL A 144 10.94 -29.21 9.56
N SER A 145 11.31 -28.88 8.33
CA SER A 145 12.69 -28.98 7.84
C SER A 145 13.73 -28.20 8.68
N PRO A 146 13.46 -26.97 9.18
CA PRO A 146 14.41 -26.24 10.04
C PRO A 146 14.75 -26.97 11.34
N TRP A 147 13.86 -27.84 11.82
CA TRP A 147 14.03 -28.58 13.07
C TRP A 147 14.48 -30.02 12.85
N ALA A 148 14.23 -30.58 11.66
CA ALA A 148 14.52 -31.97 11.31
C ALA A 148 16.00 -32.37 11.49
N LYS A 149 16.94 -31.44 11.27
CA LYS A 149 18.39 -31.71 11.40
C LYS A 149 18.92 -31.48 12.81
N SER A 150 18.11 -30.95 13.73
CA SER A 150 18.59 -30.68 15.08
C SER A 150 18.57 -31.94 15.93
N THR A 151 19.68 -32.20 16.62
CA THR A 151 19.79 -33.27 17.61
C THR A 151 19.21 -32.88 18.97
N SER A 152 18.70 -31.66 19.13
CA SER A 152 18.17 -31.17 20.39
C SER A 152 16.78 -31.74 20.71
N PRO A 153 16.57 -32.39 21.87
CA PRO A 153 15.25 -32.82 22.32
C PRO A 153 14.23 -31.68 22.49
N TYR A 154 14.70 -30.43 22.54
CA TYR A 154 13.86 -29.25 22.72
C TYR A 154 12.75 -29.13 21.67
N TYR A 155 13.05 -29.40 20.41
CA TYR A 155 12.08 -29.22 19.31
C TYR A 155 11.01 -30.30 19.32
N SER A 156 11.38 -31.57 19.54
CA SER A 156 10.41 -32.66 19.66
C SER A 156 9.51 -32.47 20.89
N GLN A 157 10.06 -32.04 22.03
CA GLN A 157 9.28 -31.73 23.24
C GLN A 157 8.33 -30.53 23.02
N THR A 158 8.74 -29.54 22.23
CA THR A 158 7.88 -28.42 21.86
C THR A 158 6.71 -28.88 20.99
N LEU A 159 6.96 -29.72 19.98
CA LEU A 159 5.90 -30.31 19.15
C LEU A 159 4.96 -31.20 19.95
N GLU A 160 5.46 -31.93 20.96
CA GLU A 160 4.63 -32.74 21.86
C GLU A 160 3.69 -31.89 22.71
N ALA A 161 4.18 -30.76 23.23
CA ALA A 161 3.35 -29.82 23.99
C ALA A 161 2.27 -29.18 23.11
N LEU A 162 2.60 -28.81 21.87
CA LEU A 162 1.63 -28.32 20.89
C LEU A 162 0.59 -29.40 20.54
N GLY A 163 1.02 -30.65 20.38
CA GLY A 163 0.14 -31.79 20.11
C GLY A 163 -0.90 -32.00 21.19
N LYS A 164 -0.53 -31.83 22.47
CA LYS A 164 -1.49 -31.88 23.59
C LYS A 164 -2.53 -30.76 23.56
N ALA A 165 -2.18 -29.58 23.03
CA ALA A 165 -3.06 -28.42 23.01
C ALA A 165 -3.99 -28.36 21.78
N TYR A 166 -3.55 -28.92 20.65
CA TYR A 166 -4.24 -28.89 19.36
C TYR A 166 -4.69 -30.27 18.87
N ASP A 167 -4.59 -31.28 19.72
CA ASP A 167 -5.07 -32.66 19.50
C ASP A 167 -4.41 -33.36 18.29
N PHE A 168 -3.07 -33.39 18.28
CA PHE A 168 -2.30 -34.16 17.30
C PHE A 168 -1.13 -34.91 17.94
N LYS A 169 -0.61 -35.92 17.24
CA LYS A 169 0.55 -36.71 17.64
C LYS A 169 1.73 -36.46 16.70
N LEU A 170 2.94 -36.71 17.19
CA LEU A 170 4.14 -36.57 16.37
C LEU A 170 4.20 -37.57 15.21
N GLY A 171 3.48 -38.68 15.29
CA GLY A 171 3.40 -39.66 14.20
C GLY A 171 2.46 -39.24 13.07
N ASP A 172 1.66 -38.19 13.27
CA ASP A 172 0.71 -37.72 12.27
C ASP A 172 1.45 -36.95 11.16
N LYS A 173 0.94 -37.04 9.93
CA LYS A 173 1.47 -36.28 8.79
C LYS A 173 1.04 -34.83 8.90
N PHE A 174 1.87 -33.91 8.41
CA PHE A 174 1.56 -32.48 8.49
C PHE A 174 0.23 -32.12 7.83
N LYS A 175 -0.07 -32.70 6.66
CA LYS A 175 -1.34 -32.47 5.95
C LYS A 175 -2.59 -32.97 6.69
N ASP A 176 -2.43 -33.94 7.59
CA ASP A 176 -3.54 -34.56 8.32
C ASP A 176 -3.89 -33.75 9.59
N LEU A 177 -3.05 -32.77 9.95
CA LEU A 177 -3.28 -31.84 11.04
C LEU A 177 -4.42 -30.87 10.70
N SER A 178 -5.14 -30.40 11.73
CA SER A 178 -6.11 -29.32 11.55
C SER A 178 -5.42 -28.03 11.08
N ALA A 179 -6.13 -27.19 10.31
CA ALA A 179 -5.60 -25.91 9.86
C ALA A 179 -5.12 -25.02 11.03
N GLN A 180 -5.80 -25.11 12.17
CA GLN A 180 -5.41 -24.39 13.39
C GLN A 180 -4.10 -24.93 13.98
N ALA A 181 -3.86 -26.24 13.93
CA ALA A 181 -2.61 -26.85 14.38
C ALA A 181 -1.44 -26.51 13.43
N GLN A 182 -1.65 -26.56 12.12
CA GLN A 182 -0.66 -26.16 11.13
C GLN A 182 -0.25 -24.70 11.32
N GLU A 183 -1.23 -23.81 11.46
CA GLU A 183 -1.00 -22.39 11.70
C GLU A 183 -0.29 -22.15 13.05
N ALA A 184 -0.68 -22.89 14.10
CA ALA A 184 -0.02 -22.79 15.41
C ALA A 184 1.45 -23.21 15.37
N ILE A 185 1.81 -24.21 14.57
CA ILE A 185 3.21 -24.62 14.36
C ILE A 185 3.96 -23.55 13.55
N LEU A 186 3.38 -23.09 12.44
CA LEU A 186 4.06 -22.18 11.52
C LEU A 186 4.17 -20.75 12.06
N ARG A 187 3.06 -20.18 12.56
CA ARG A 187 2.95 -18.77 12.97
C ARG A 187 2.77 -18.54 14.47
N GLY A 188 2.65 -19.61 15.25
CA GLY A 188 2.58 -19.53 16.70
C GLY A 188 1.16 -19.50 17.24
N THR A 189 1.05 -19.39 18.56
CA THR A 189 -0.23 -19.59 19.28
C THR A 189 -0.97 -18.28 19.57
N GLY A 190 -0.44 -17.14 19.11
CA GLY A 190 -0.97 -15.81 19.43
C GLY A 190 -1.00 -15.59 20.94
N GLU A 191 -2.19 -15.39 21.49
CA GLU A 191 -2.42 -15.17 22.92
C GLU A 191 -2.60 -16.47 23.73
N ARG A 192 -2.76 -17.62 23.05
CA ARG A 192 -2.99 -18.89 23.74
C ARG A 192 -1.69 -19.40 24.37
N GLU A 193 -1.68 -19.48 25.69
CA GLU A 193 -0.57 -20.07 26.45
C GLU A 193 -0.61 -21.59 26.42
N ILE A 194 0.57 -22.21 26.35
CA ILE A 194 0.76 -23.64 26.36
C ILE A 194 1.80 -23.99 27.41
N THR A 195 1.55 -25.06 28.16
CA THR A 195 2.50 -25.59 29.12
C THR A 195 3.49 -26.50 28.41
N PHE A 196 4.74 -26.04 28.33
CA PHE A 196 5.87 -26.81 27.84
C PHE A 196 6.58 -27.51 29.00
N GLN A 197 6.90 -28.77 28.81
CA GLN A 197 7.73 -29.54 29.73
C GLN A 197 9.01 -29.90 28.99
N TYR A 198 10.13 -29.36 29.45
CA TYR A 198 11.45 -29.63 28.89
C TYR A 198 12.23 -30.55 29.81
N ASP A 199 12.89 -31.54 29.23
CA ASP A 199 13.74 -32.49 29.91
C ASP A 199 15.04 -32.70 29.11
N ASP A 200 16.16 -32.24 29.65
CA ASP A 200 17.48 -32.38 29.04
C ASP A 200 18.28 -33.57 29.60
N GLY A 201 17.65 -34.40 30.45
CA GLY A 201 18.26 -35.56 31.11
C GLY A 201 19.00 -35.22 32.41
N LEU A 202 19.35 -33.95 32.66
CA LEU A 202 19.92 -33.49 33.93
C LEU A 202 18.89 -32.74 34.78
N ARG A 203 17.98 -31.99 34.15
CA ARG A 203 16.95 -31.20 34.81
C ARG A 203 15.67 -31.22 33.97
N SER A 204 14.55 -31.36 34.64
CA SER A 204 13.24 -31.12 34.04
C SER A 204 12.63 -29.84 34.59
N TYR A 205 12.05 -29.02 33.71
CA TYR A 205 11.31 -27.83 34.11
C TYR A 205 10.04 -27.67 33.27
N LYS A 206 9.02 -27.08 33.89
CA LYS A 206 7.74 -26.76 33.25
C LYS A 206 7.61 -25.24 33.14
N THR A 207 7.18 -24.77 31.98
CA THR A 207 6.93 -23.35 31.72
C THR A 207 5.65 -23.18 30.93
N THR A 208 4.84 -22.19 31.29
CA THR A 208 3.63 -21.82 30.54
C THR A 208 3.93 -20.52 29.82
N LYS A 209 3.86 -20.54 28.49
CA LYS A 209 4.13 -19.37 27.65
C LYS A 209 3.40 -19.50 26.32
N THR A 210 3.32 -18.42 25.57
CA THR A 210 2.93 -18.47 24.16
C THR A 210 4.09 -19.01 23.31
N PHE A 211 3.74 -19.64 22.19
CA PHE A 211 4.71 -20.12 21.22
C PHE A 211 4.76 -19.18 20.03
N GLU A 212 5.96 -18.70 19.67
CA GLU A 212 6.10 -17.67 18.63
C GLU A 212 5.89 -18.20 17.21
N GLY A 213 5.96 -19.52 16.99
CA GLY A 213 5.90 -20.11 15.66
C GLY A 213 7.28 -20.32 15.02
N VAL A 214 7.36 -21.26 14.08
CA VAL A 214 8.60 -21.53 13.33
C VAL A 214 8.98 -20.35 12.43
N ILE A 215 8.01 -19.78 11.71
CA ILE A 215 8.23 -18.69 10.74
C ILE A 215 8.67 -17.41 11.45
N PRO A 216 7.95 -16.87 12.46
CA PRO A 216 8.40 -15.67 13.17
C PRO A 216 9.76 -15.87 13.84
N ASN A 217 10.08 -17.10 14.28
CA ASN A 217 11.39 -17.41 14.82
C ASN A 217 12.51 -17.29 13.80
N LEU A 218 12.33 -17.86 12.61
CA LEU A 218 13.31 -17.74 11.54
C LEU A 218 13.45 -16.28 11.07
N GLU A 219 12.35 -15.55 10.93
CA GLU A 219 12.37 -14.13 10.54
C GLU A 219 13.12 -13.27 11.55
N ARG A 220 12.83 -13.45 12.85
CA ARG A 220 13.52 -12.72 13.92
C ARG A 220 15.00 -13.08 13.97
N ARG A 221 15.34 -14.37 13.93
CA ARG A 221 16.74 -14.82 13.91
C ARG A 221 17.51 -14.32 12.69
N TRP A 222 16.89 -14.26 11.51
CA TRP A 222 17.53 -13.72 10.32
C TRP A 222 17.86 -12.22 10.47
N LYS A 223 16.96 -11.45 11.09
CA LYS A 223 17.16 -10.02 11.38
C LYS A 223 18.18 -9.76 12.49
N GLU A 224 18.15 -10.56 13.55
CA GLU A 224 18.96 -10.35 14.77
C GLU A 224 20.35 -11.01 14.69
N THR A 225 20.56 -12.05 13.87
CA THR A 225 21.85 -12.76 13.84
C THR A 225 22.92 -11.95 13.14
N GLU A 226 24.12 -11.92 13.73
CA GLU A 226 25.33 -11.33 13.12
C GLU A 226 26.16 -12.37 12.35
N SER A 227 25.87 -13.67 12.52
CA SER A 227 26.60 -14.75 11.86
C SER A 227 26.17 -14.91 10.40
N ALA A 228 27.12 -14.74 9.47
CA ALA A 228 26.88 -14.94 8.04
C ALA A 228 26.40 -16.36 7.72
N TRP A 229 26.98 -17.37 8.35
CA TRP A 229 26.61 -18.78 8.15
C TRP A 229 25.16 -19.06 8.58
N MET A 230 24.76 -18.55 9.76
CA MET A 230 23.37 -18.68 10.24
C MET A 230 22.39 -17.97 9.31
N ARG A 231 22.78 -16.79 8.80
CA ARG A 231 21.96 -16.04 7.85
C ARG A 231 21.75 -16.82 6.55
N GLU A 232 22.81 -17.36 5.97
CA GLU A 232 22.74 -18.21 4.77
C GLU A 232 21.92 -19.49 4.99
N GLU A 233 21.99 -20.08 6.18
CA GLU A 233 21.19 -21.26 6.52
C GLU A 233 19.69 -20.94 6.54
N ILE A 234 19.30 -19.81 7.15
CA ILE A 234 17.91 -19.36 7.19
C ILE A 234 17.42 -18.92 5.81
N GLU A 235 18.26 -18.31 4.99
CA GLU A 235 17.93 -17.87 3.63
C GLU A 235 17.47 -19.01 2.72
N ARG A 236 17.86 -20.26 3.01
CA ARG A 236 17.38 -21.46 2.28
C ARG A 236 15.87 -21.69 2.44
N PHE A 237 15.28 -21.14 3.50
CA PHE A 237 13.84 -21.20 3.77
C PHE A 237 13.11 -19.94 3.31
N MET A 238 13.80 -18.99 2.67
CA MET A 238 13.20 -17.77 2.16
C MET A 238 12.95 -17.86 0.66
N SER A 239 11.82 -17.30 0.23
CA SER A 239 11.53 -17.09 -1.19
C SER A 239 11.29 -15.61 -1.47
N ALA A 240 11.45 -15.23 -2.74
CA ALA A 240 11.11 -13.89 -3.19
C ALA A 240 9.59 -13.77 -3.28
N THR A 241 8.99 -13.04 -2.35
CA THR A 241 7.57 -12.74 -2.35
C THR A 241 7.35 -11.32 -2.88
N PRO A 242 6.29 -11.06 -3.68
CA PRO A 242 5.94 -9.71 -4.08
C PRO A 242 5.81 -8.80 -2.86
N CYS A 243 6.39 -7.61 -2.92
CA CYS A 243 6.31 -6.64 -1.84
C CYS A 243 4.83 -6.31 -1.56
N PRO A 244 4.35 -6.39 -0.31
CA PRO A 244 2.93 -6.21 0.02
C PRO A 244 2.42 -4.79 -0.28
N VAL A 245 3.32 -3.80 -0.27
CA VAL A 245 2.97 -2.38 -0.48
C VAL A 245 2.85 -2.05 -1.96
N CYS A 246 3.88 -2.33 -2.76
CA CYS A 246 3.85 -2.04 -4.21
C CYS A 246 3.32 -3.20 -5.06
N LYS A 247 2.96 -4.34 -4.45
CA LYS A 247 2.45 -5.55 -5.11
C LYS A 247 3.35 -6.09 -6.22
N GLY A 248 4.67 -5.85 -6.14
CA GLY A 248 5.60 -6.21 -7.21
C GLY A 248 5.94 -5.09 -8.18
N TYR A 249 5.21 -3.97 -8.19
CA TYR A 249 5.41 -2.89 -9.17
C TYR A 249 6.57 -1.94 -8.87
N ARG A 250 7.29 -2.15 -7.76
CA ARG A 250 8.54 -1.46 -7.40
C ARG A 250 8.43 0.04 -7.14
N LEU A 251 7.28 0.65 -7.39
CA LEU A 251 7.07 2.10 -7.32
C LEU A 251 6.23 2.50 -6.10
N LYS A 252 6.28 3.79 -5.76
CA LYS A 252 5.41 4.36 -4.74
C LYS A 252 3.95 4.43 -5.21
N PRO A 253 2.98 4.43 -4.27
CA PRO A 253 1.56 4.56 -4.60
C PRO A 253 1.23 5.80 -5.45
N GLU A 254 1.92 6.92 -5.22
CA GLU A 254 1.74 8.17 -5.98
C GLU A 254 2.05 7.98 -7.46
N ALA A 255 3.11 7.23 -7.79
CA ALA A 255 3.48 6.94 -9.17
C ALA A 255 2.49 5.96 -9.83
N LEU A 256 1.97 5.00 -9.06
CA LEU A 256 0.97 4.03 -9.53
C LEU A 256 -0.44 4.64 -9.67
N ALA A 257 -0.68 5.80 -9.08
CA ALA A 257 -1.93 6.54 -9.25
C ALA A 257 -2.05 7.20 -10.64
N VAL A 258 -0.92 7.48 -11.30
CA VAL A 258 -0.91 8.05 -12.65
C VAL A 258 -1.25 6.97 -13.69
N LYS A 259 -2.34 7.18 -14.41
CA LYS A 259 -2.88 6.21 -15.38
C LYS A 259 -3.01 6.82 -16.76
N ILE A 260 -2.71 6.00 -17.77
CA ILE A 260 -2.89 6.29 -19.20
C ILE A 260 -3.78 5.18 -19.75
N GLY A 261 -4.87 5.52 -20.45
CA GLY A 261 -5.82 4.51 -20.94
C GLY A 261 -6.36 3.56 -19.86
N GLY A 262 -6.56 4.07 -18.64
CA GLY A 262 -7.03 3.31 -17.49
C GLY A 262 -5.99 2.44 -16.78
N LYS A 263 -4.75 2.34 -17.28
CA LYS A 263 -3.67 1.52 -16.71
C LYS A 263 -2.52 2.37 -16.18
N HIS A 264 -1.91 1.97 -15.07
CA HIS A 264 -0.68 2.58 -14.57
C HIS A 264 0.56 1.92 -15.18
N ILE A 265 1.73 2.53 -14.99
CA ILE A 265 3.00 2.06 -15.59
C ILE A 265 3.30 0.58 -15.29
N GLY A 266 3.09 0.14 -14.04
CA GLY A 266 3.25 -1.27 -13.63
C GLY A 266 2.42 -2.27 -14.45
N GLU A 267 1.13 -2.01 -14.65
CA GLU A 267 0.22 -2.86 -15.45
C GLU A 267 0.59 -2.87 -16.94
N VAL A 268 1.21 -1.79 -17.43
CA VAL A 268 1.73 -1.75 -18.80
C VAL A 268 2.99 -2.62 -18.92
N THR A 269 3.88 -2.56 -17.92
CA THR A 269 5.12 -3.36 -17.91
C THR A 269 4.93 -4.85 -17.65
N GLU A 270 3.81 -5.24 -17.03
CA GLU A 270 3.49 -6.65 -16.76
C GLU A 270 2.95 -7.38 -18.00
N GLN A 271 2.53 -6.64 -19.02
CA GLN A 271 2.03 -7.23 -20.26
C GLN A 271 3.15 -7.87 -21.07
N SER A 272 2.85 -8.99 -21.72
CA SER A 272 3.71 -9.55 -22.78
C SER A 272 3.96 -8.51 -23.88
N ILE A 273 5.11 -8.58 -24.55
CA ILE A 273 5.52 -7.66 -25.64
C ILE A 273 4.41 -7.52 -26.71
N ARG A 274 3.79 -8.63 -27.13
CA ARG A 274 2.67 -8.63 -28.08
C ARG A 274 1.45 -7.84 -27.60
N ASN A 275 1.06 -8.03 -26.34
CA ASN A 275 -0.07 -7.30 -25.74
C ASN A 275 0.26 -5.82 -25.56
N ALA A 276 1.49 -5.49 -25.16
CA ALA A 276 1.95 -4.12 -25.04
C ALA A 276 1.98 -3.40 -26.39
N ASP A 277 2.47 -4.03 -27.46
CA ASP A 277 2.50 -3.43 -28.82
C ASP A 277 1.08 -3.10 -29.32
N ARG A 278 0.13 -4.02 -29.13
CA ARG A 278 -1.28 -3.77 -29.43
C ARG A 278 -1.81 -2.59 -28.60
N TRP A 279 -1.55 -2.59 -27.29
CA TRP A 279 -2.02 -1.54 -26.40
C TRP A 279 -1.49 -0.15 -26.80
N PHE A 280 -0.19 -0.01 -27.10
CA PHE A 280 0.40 1.25 -27.57
C PHE A 280 -0.05 1.66 -28.98
N THR A 281 -0.50 0.70 -29.79
CA THR A 281 -1.08 0.97 -31.12
C THR A 281 -2.49 1.54 -31.01
N ASP A 282 -3.30 1.02 -30.09
CA ASP A 282 -4.70 1.43 -29.89
C ASP A 282 -4.84 2.68 -29.00
N LEU A 283 -3.82 2.98 -28.18
CA LEU A 283 -3.84 4.08 -27.21
C LEU A 283 -4.19 5.46 -27.78
N PRO A 284 -3.72 5.89 -28.98
CA PRO A 284 -4.06 7.20 -29.54
C PRO A 284 -5.56 7.47 -29.66
N ALA A 285 -6.39 6.42 -29.83
CA ALA A 285 -7.84 6.55 -29.90
C ALA A 285 -8.49 6.91 -28.55
N GLN A 286 -7.76 6.76 -27.44
CA GLN A 286 -8.21 7.10 -26.09
C GLN A 286 -7.65 8.43 -25.58
N LEU A 287 -6.78 9.07 -26.37
CA LEU A 287 -6.14 10.34 -26.03
C LEU A 287 -6.83 11.51 -26.74
N ASN A 288 -6.82 12.68 -26.12
CA ASN A 288 -7.28 13.90 -26.77
C ASN A 288 -6.21 14.45 -27.75
N ASP A 289 -6.59 15.40 -28.59
CA ASP A 289 -5.71 15.96 -29.63
C ASP A 289 -4.39 16.50 -29.08
N LYS A 290 -4.44 17.22 -27.96
CA LYS A 290 -3.25 17.78 -27.29
C LYS A 290 -2.32 16.70 -26.75
N GLN A 291 -2.88 15.66 -26.14
CA GLN A 291 -2.12 14.50 -25.65
C GLN A 291 -1.47 13.76 -26.81
N ASN A 292 -2.22 13.54 -27.89
CA ASN A 292 -1.70 12.89 -29.10
C ASN A 292 -0.55 13.68 -29.71
N GLU A 293 -0.69 15.01 -29.85
CA GLU A 293 0.37 15.90 -30.37
C GLU A 293 1.68 15.78 -29.59
N ILE A 294 1.61 15.78 -28.25
CA ILE A 294 2.78 15.64 -27.37
C ILE A 294 3.36 14.22 -27.44
N ALA A 295 2.49 13.20 -27.47
CA ALA A 295 2.89 11.80 -27.32
C ALA A 295 3.43 11.17 -28.62
N VAL A 296 3.23 11.78 -29.81
CA VAL A 296 3.58 11.19 -31.12
C VAL A 296 4.98 10.57 -31.13
N ARG A 297 6.00 11.33 -30.71
CA ARG A 297 7.40 10.88 -30.76
C ARG A 297 7.67 9.75 -29.77
N VAL A 298 7.10 9.84 -28.57
CA VAL A 298 7.26 8.84 -27.51
C VAL A 298 6.58 7.53 -27.88
N LEU A 299 5.34 7.59 -28.39
CA LEU A 299 4.59 6.42 -28.85
C LEU A 299 5.23 5.76 -30.08
N LYS A 300 5.87 6.55 -30.94
CA LYS A 300 6.64 6.01 -32.06
C LYS A 300 7.84 5.19 -31.57
N GLU A 301 8.67 5.77 -30.71
CA GLU A 301 9.87 5.11 -30.15
C GLU A 301 9.51 3.81 -29.40
N ILE A 302 8.46 3.85 -28.58
CA ILE A 302 8.01 2.66 -27.83
C ILE A 302 7.57 1.54 -28.77
N ARG A 303 6.73 1.85 -29.77
CA ARG A 303 6.25 0.85 -30.74
C ARG A 303 7.39 0.28 -31.58
N GLU A 304 8.35 1.10 -31.99
CA GLU A 304 9.53 0.62 -32.74
C GLU A 304 10.35 -0.37 -31.91
N ARG A 305 10.57 -0.10 -30.62
CA ARG A 305 11.26 -1.04 -29.71
C ARG A 305 10.46 -2.33 -29.46
N LEU A 306 9.15 -2.22 -29.26
CA LEU A 306 8.30 -3.41 -29.04
C LEU A 306 8.26 -4.30 -30.27
N ARG A 307 8.21 -3.73 -31.48
CA ARG A 307 8.27 -4.49 -32.73
C ARG A 307 9.62 -5.13 -32.99
N PHE A 308 10.71 -4.50 -32.55
CA PHE A 308 12.04 -5.10 -32.63
C PHE A 308 12.20 -6.32 -31.72
N LEU A 309 11.50 -6.36 -30.59
CA LEU A 309 11.57 -7.46 -29.60
C LEU A 309 10.57 -8.60 -29.83
N ASN A 310 9.56 -8.41 -30.70
CA ASN A 310 8.57 -9.42 -31.10
C ASN A 310 9.10 -10.28 -32.25
#